data_AF-A0ABF7QHM4-F1
#
_entry.id   AF-A0ABF7QHM4-F1
#
_cell.length_a   1.000
_cell.length_b   1.000
_cell.length_c   1.000
_cell.angle_alpha   90.00
_cell.angle_beta   90.00
_cell.angle_gamma   90.00
#
_symmetry.space_group_name_H-M   'P 1'
#
loop_
_entity.id
_entity.type
_entity.pdbx_description
1 polymer ?
#
loop_
_entity_poly.entity_id
_entity_poly.type
_entity_poly.pdbx_seq_one_letter_code
_entity_poly.pdbx_strand_id
1 'polypeptide(L)'
;MKSSHWKRVVWFCVCAALSSPAWSDDGVTIPGYAPATGVERGYSVQKATETDMSFWFDNSAASVTARGVFHPRMTVLSRDETGMRVRWSLNAELPEGTTGPADSYQMNLLYRNSLAAYGTSTLELETDLNGFPSNPVGVDRILAHMREMAANGPGGAAAPPDNGVNGIIGKIEQNPLLIVTALVPEAQLLATGQFYQDQLMQIGQAEAASRTEDYNGVNVPVTSTWTLESTDATSRTATLSVSEEFDPAALSRSQEPATAKMMAAFPERVKNLTAEQLASIKRAGKTRSVKFVVSLDDGSAVEATEIVSVTTGGFALRTYTHILREDMPARLPLPAVLTAKVLQTPDLHVEPLPSAKAEPGILDELSTRPSPAESQETPVATENDVGEAIAPVSLEVKSAEVARSAISYDRGLNIELTPESAAKFRDFTQAALGRQTQLLINDQVVMEPWMREPIMDGRIVLAGTDGKDLEAMAEQLKVPGASIVVRLRP
;
A
#
# COMPACT_ATOMS: atom_id res chain seq x y z
N MET A 1 14.68 -29.94 86.77
CA MET A 1 15.16 -28.88 85.85
C MET A 1 13.96 -28.40 85.02
N LYS A 2 13.65 -27.10 85.01
CA LYS A 2 12.52 -26.48 84.28
C LYS A 2 12.88 -25.04 83.89
N SER A 3 12.43 -24.60 82.71
CA SER A 3 12.54 -23.21 82.18
C SER A 3 13.99 -22.71 81.89
N SER A 4 14.25 -21.74 81.00
CA SER A 4 13.34 -20.76 80.37
C SER A 4 13.89 -20.14 79.06
N HIS A 5 13.01 -19.44 78.32
CA HIS A 5 13.25 -18.42 77.25
C HIS A 5 13.88 -18.87 75.90
N TRP A 6 13.19 -18.72 74.74
CA TRP A 6 12.89 -17.50 73.94
C TRP A 6 14.13 -17.02 73.14
N LYS A 7 14.14 -17.12 71.80
CA LYS A 7 13.58 -16.09 70.90
C LYS A 7 12.98 -16.64 69.60
N ARG A 8 11.99 -15.90 69.08
CA ARG A 8 11.34 -16.13 67.78
C ARG A 8 12.19 -15.53 66.63
N VAL A 9 12.18 -16.18 65.48
CA VAL A 9 12.15 -15.50 64.18
C VAL A 9 10.96 -16.09 63.43
N VAL A 10 9.94 -15.27 63.17
CA VAL A 10 8.81 -15.64 62.32
C VAL A 10 9.10 -15.05 60.95
N TRP A 11 9.32 -15.89 59.95
CA TRP A 11 9.32 -15.47 58.56
C TRP A 11 8.01 -15.93 57.93
N PHE A 12 7.12 -14.98 57.64
CA PHE A 12 5.90 -15.25 56.89
C PHE A 12 6.30 -15.43 55.41
N CYS A 13 6.47 -16.68 54.98
CA CYS A 13 6.32 -17.00 53.57
C CYS A 13 4.83 -16.85 53.21
N VAL A 14 4.45 -15.64 52.80
CA VAL A 14 3.21 -15.44 52.05
C VAL A 14 3.41 -16.11 50.70
N CYS A 15 2.95 -17.35 50.59
CA CYS A 15 2.75 -17.98 49.29
C CYS A 15 1.59 -17.26 48.60
N ALA A 16 1.90 -16.12 47.99
CA ALA A 16 1.05 -15.53 46.97
C ALA A 16 1.03 -16.53 45.81
N ALA A 17 0.01 -17.37 45.79
CA ALA A 17 -0.36 -18.13 44.61
C ALA A 17 -0.80 -17.12 43.55
N LEU A 18 0.18 -16.63 42.79
CA LEU A 18 -0.06 -16.05 41.48
C LEU A 18 -0.66 -17.15 40.63
N SER A 19 -1.99 -17.23 40.66
CA SER A 19 -2.76 -18.01 39.71
C SER A 19 -2.61 -17.36 38.34
N SER A 20 -1.50 -17.67 37.66
CA SER A 20 -1.45 -17.57 36.21
C SER A 20 -2.69 -18.31 35.68
N PRO A 21 -3.47 -17.73 34.76
CA PRO A 21 -4.49 -18.50 34.08
C PRO A 21 -3.79 -19.69 33.42
N ALA A 22 -4.33 -20.89 33.63
CA ALA A 22 -3.82 -22.07 32.96
C ALA A 22 -4.03 -21.87 31.45
N TRP A 23 -2.94 -21.62 30.72
CA TRP A 23 -2.96 -21.69 29.28
C TRP A 23 -3.36 -23.12 28.90
N SER A 24 -4.37 -23.22 28.05
CA SER A 24 -4.67 -24.48 27.38
C SER A 24 -3.50 -24.81 26.46
N ASP A 25 -2.94 -26.02 26.57
CA ASP A 25 -1.97 -26.52 25.57
C ASP A 25 -2.64 -26.68 24.19
N ASP A 26 -3.98 -26.79 24.14
CA ASP A 26 -4.76 -26.86 22.92
C ASP A 26 -4.90 -25.44 22.32
N GLY A 27 -4.10 -25.17 21.28
CA GLY A 27 -4.21 -23.94 20.49
C GLY A 27 -5.53 -23.83 19.74
N VAL A 28 -5.85 -22.63 19.28
CA VAL A 28 -7.07 -22.36 18.51
C VAL A 28 -6.78 -22.53 17.02
N THR A 29 -7.54 -23.40 16.35
CA THR A 29 -7.55 -23.47 14.88
C THR A 29 -8.45 -22.36 14.33
N ILE A 30 -7.85 -21.41 13.61
CA ILE A 30 -8.57 -20.49 12.71
C ILE A 30 -8.76 -21.22 11.38
N PRO A 31 -9.99 -21.46 10.90
CA PRO A 31 -10.20 -22.18 9.65
C PRO A 31 -9.73 -21.37 8.44
N GLY A 32 -9.31 -22.07 7.39
CA GLY A 32 -9.05 -21.48 6.08
C GLY A 32 -10.31 -20.84 5.48
N TYR A 33 -10.14 -19.75 4.74
CA TYR A 33 -11.22 -18.98 4.15
C TYR A 33 -11.99 -19.80 3.11
N ALA A 34 -13.27 -20.07 3.41
CA ALA A 34 -14.16 -20.95 2.66
C ALA A 34 -15.58 -20.35 2.54
N PRO A 35 -15.73 -19.16 1.93
CA PRO A 35 -17.02 -18.47 1.84
C PRO A 35 -18.01 -19.24 0.96
N ALA A 36 -19.30 -19.12 1.29
CA ALA A 36 -20.39 -19.67 0.47
C ALA A 36 -20.49 -18.94 -0.88
N THR A 37 -20.46 -19.69 -1.99
CA THR A 37 -20.67 -19.16 -3.34
C THR A 37 -22.13 -18.75 -3.57
N GLY A 38 -22.34 -17.72 -4.38
CA GLY A 38 -23.66 -17.18 -4.74
C GLY A 38 -24.38 -16.41 -3.63
N VAL A 39 -23.78 -16.26 -2.43
CA VAL A 39 -24.36 -15.48 -1.33
C VAL A 39 -23.82 -14.06 -1.36
N GLU A 40 -24.72 -13.07 -1.45
CA GLU A 40 -24.36 -11.66 -1.31
C GLU A 40 -24.20 -11.28 0.17
N ARG A 41 -23.12 -10.57 0.50
CA ARG A 41 -22.84 -10.01 1.83
C ARG A 41 -22.69 -8.49 1.72
N GLY A 42 -23.45 -7.75 2.51
CA GLY A 42 -23.27 -6.30 2.68
C GLY A 42 -22.20 -5.98 3.71
N TYR A 43 -21.50 -4.87 3.53
CA TYR A 43 -20.47 -4.38 4.44
C TYR A 43 -20.68 -2.89 4.74
N SER A 44 -20.86 -2.54 6.01
CA SER A 44 -20.76 -1.16 6.47
C SER A 44 -19.28 -0.77 6.56
N VAL A 45 -18.84 0.16 5.72
CA VAL A 45 -17.46 0.67 5.70
C VAL A 45 -17.45 2.13 6.14
N GLN A 46 -16.64 2.45 7.15
CA GLN A 46 -16.42 3.81 7.63
C GLN A 46 -14.94 4.16 7.47
N LYS A 47 -14.65 5.35 6.92
CA LYS A 47 -13.29 5.85 6.74
C LYS A 47 -13.12 7.27 7.26
N ALA A 48 -11.94 7.55 7.77
CA ALA A 48 -11.45 8.89 7.97
C ALA A 48 -9.98 9.01 7.52
N THR A 49 -9.63 10.20 7.06
CA THR A 49 -8.26 10.59 6.76
C THR A 49 -7.99 11.92 7.43
N GLU A 50 -7.08 11.90 8.40
CA GLU A 50 -6.49 13.08 9.02
C GLU A 50 -5.19 13.39 8.26
N THR A 51 -5.03 14.62 7.80
CA THR A 51 -3.81 15.11 7.13
C THR A 51 -3.31 16.35 7.83
N ASP A 52 -2.01 16.47 8.07
CA ASP A 52 -1.38 17.70 8.54
C ASP A 52 -0.20 18.10 7.63
N MET A 53 -0.28 19.32 7.14
CA MET A 53 0.72 20.01 6.31
C MET A 53 1.12 21.36 6.93
N SER A 54 0.88 21.56 8.23
CA SER A 54 1.24 22.77 8.99
C SER A 54 2.73 23.15 8.90
N PHE A 55 3.61 22.17 8.65
CA PHE A 55 5.01 22.42 8.35
C PHE A 55 5.20 23.34 7.14
N TRP A 56 4.35 23.24 6.12
CA TRP A 56 4.45 23.99 4.85
C TRP A 56 3.54 25.22 4.79
N PHE A 57 2.41 25.22 5.51
CA PHE A 57 1.37 26.24 5.43
C PHE A 57 1.02 26.83 6.80
N ASP A 58 0.98 28.16 6.91
CA ASP A 58 0.76 28.87 8.19
C ASP A 58 -0.72 29.06 8.56
N ASN A 59 -1.65 28.44 7.83
CA ASN A 59 -3.09 28.60 8.04
C ASN A 59 -3.73 27.34 8.64
N SER A 60 -4.88 27.51 9.30
CA SER A 60 -5.62 26.40 9.93
C SER A 60 -6.26 25.41 8.94
N ALA A 61 -6.20 25.66 7.63
CA ALA A 61 -6.59 24.71 6.59
C ALA A 61 -5.43 23.80 6.16
N ALA A 62 -4.23 23.96 6.75
CA ALA A 62 -3.11 23.05 6.58
C ALA A 62 -3.36 21.65 7.19
N SER A 63 -4.30 21.55 8.14
CA SER A 63 -4.67 20.30 8.79
C SER A 63 -6.16 20.00 8.51
N VAL A 64 -6.44 18.89 7.82
CA VAL A 64 -7.78 18.56 7.31
C VAL A 64 -8.17 17.14 7.70
N THR A 65 -9.43 16.97 8.13
CA THR A 65 -10.05 15.66 8.32
C THR A 65 -11.11 15.45 7.24
N ALA A 66 -10.98 14.40 6.44
CA ALA A 66 -12.00 13.94 5.50
C ALA A 66 -12.61 12.62 5.98
N ARG A 67 -13.88 12.35 5.67
CA ARG A 67 -14.57 11.10 6.01
C ARG A 67 -15.38 10.52 4.87
N GLY A 68 -15.67 9.23 4.96
CA GLY A 68 -16.63 8.55 4.11
C GLY A 68 -17.35 7.41 4.82
N VAL A 69 -18.57 7.13 4.39
CA VAL A 69 -19.35 5.95 4.80
C VAL A 69 -19.91 5.30 3.54
N PHE A 70 -19.65 4.01 3.37
CA PHE A 70 -19.99 3.26 2.16
C PHE A 70 -20.67 1.95 2.56
N HIS A 71 -21.58 1.45 1.73
CA HIS A 71 -22.21 0.14 1.92
C HIS A 71 -22.02 -0.74 0.67
N PRO A 72 -20.76 -1.12 0.34
CA PRO A 72 -20.50 -2.07 -0.74
C PRO A 72 -21.09 -3.45 -0.41
N ARG A 73 -21.44 -4.20 -1.46
CA ARG A 73 -21.82 -5.61 -1.35
C ARG A 73 -20.83 -6.49 -2.09
N MET A 74 -20.57 -7.68 -1.59
CA MET A 74 -19.67 -8.66 -2.18
C MET A 74 -20.41 -9.98 -2.40
N THR A 75 -20.18 -10.62 -3.54
CA THR A 75 -20.65 -11.99 -3.83
C THR A 75 -19.51 -12.80 -4.43
N VAL A 76 -19.21 -13.97 -3.84
CA VAL A 76 -18.30 -14.95 -4.46
C VAL A 76 -19.07 -15.67 -5.57
N LEU A 77 -18.71 -15.44 -6.83
CA LEU A 77 -19.38 -16.01 -8.00
C LEU A 77 -18.97 -17.47 -8.25
N SER A 78 -17.69 -17.77 -8.10
CA SER A 78 -17.13 -19.11 -8.27
C SER A 78 -15.86 -19.29 -7.43
N ARG A 79 -15.51 -20.55 -7.14
CA ARG A 79 -14.29 -20.96 -6.46
C ARG A 79 -13.77 -22.23 -7.12
N ASP A 80 -12.46 -22.33 -7.27
CA ASP A 80 -11.76 -23.54 -7.76
C ASP A 80 -10.56 -23.88 -6.85
N GLU A 81 -9.59 -24.64 -7.36
CA GLU A 81 -8.40 -25.08 -6.62
C GLU A 81 -7.30 -24.02 -6.54
N THR A 82 -7.41 -22.90 -7.26
CA THR A 82 -6.39 -21.84 -7.32
C THR A 82 -6.89 -20.49 -6.84
N GLY A 83 -8.20 -20.21 -6.95
CA GLY A 83 -8.74 -18.92 -6.58
C GLY A 83 -10.27 -18.83 -6.50
N MET A 84 -10.76 -17.59 -6.49
CA MET A 84 -12.17 -17.26 -6.51
C MET A 84 -12.45 -16.09 -7.45
N ARG A 85 -13.59 -16.13 -8.14
CA ARG A 85 -14.13 -14.94 -8.82
C ARG A 85 -15.10 -14.25 -7.89
N VAL A 86 -14.89 -12.96 -7.66
CA VAL A 86 -15.68 -12.15 -6.73
C VAL A 86 -16.26 -10.94 -7.45
N ARG A 87 -17.53 -10.63 -7.21
CA ARG A 87 -18.18 -9.39 -7.64
C ARG A 87 -18.39 -8.47 -6.45
N TRP A 88 -17.93 -7.23 -6.59
CA TRP A 88 -18.26 -6.13 -5.70
C TRP A 88 -19.25 -5.18 -6.34
N SER A 89 -20.32 -4.85 -5.64
CA SER A 89 -21.32 -3.83 -5.98
C SER A 89 -21.03 -2.57 -5.16
N LEU A 90 -20.86 -1.44 -5.83
CA LEU A 90 -20.27 -0.22 -5.27
C LEU A 90 -21.30 0.91 -5.25
N ASN A 91 -21.38 1.63 -4.13
CA ASN A 91 -22.18 2.84 -4.02
C ASN A 91 -21.43 3.95 -3.27
N ALA A 92 -21.53 5.17 -3.78
CA ALA A 92 -20.97 6.38 -3.18
C ALA A 92 -22.02 7.26 -2.47
N GLU A 93 -23.31 6.91 -2.56
CA GLU A 93 -24.37 7.57 -1.81
C GLU A 93 -24.18 7.38 -0.31
N LEU A 94 -24.61 8.39 0.46
CA LEU A 94 -24.62 8.29 1.92
C LEU A 94 -25.82 7.43 2.35
N PRO A 95 -25.62 6.42 3.22
CA PRO A 95 -26.72 5.63 3.77
C PRO A 95 -27.77 6.49 4.45
N GLU A 96 -29.04 6.07 4.38
CA GLU A 96 -30.11 6.72 5.14
C GLU A 96 -29.81 6.68 6.65
N GLY A 97 -30.08 7.79 7.35
CA GLY A 97 -29.79 7.91 8.78
C GLY A 97 -28.32 8.17 9.16
N THR A 98 -27.42 8.36 8.19
CA THR A 98 -26.02 8.78 8.45
C THR A 98 -25.98 10.04 9.33
N THR A 99 -25.19 9.99 10.41
CA THR A 99 -25.20 11.03 11.46
C THR A 99 -24.19 12.15 11.18
N GLY A 100 -24.69 13.35 10.89
CA GLY A 100 -23.87 14.54 10.68
C GLY A 100 -24.25 15.26 9.39
N PRO A 101 -23.64 16.42 9.11
CA PRO A 101 -23.91 17.14 7.87
C PRO A 101 -23.18 16.49 6.68
N ALA A 102 -23.83 16.50 5.52
CA ALA A 102 -23.38 15.75 4.34
C ALA A 102 -22.04 16.24 3.75
N ASP A 103 -21.71 17.52 3.97
CA ASP A 103 -20.43 18.15 3.62
C ASP A 103 -19.22 17.56 4.38
N SER A 104 -19.45 16.97 5.56
CA SER A 104 -18.42 16.29 6.34
C SER A 104 -18.00 14.92 5.77
N TYR A 105 -18.68 14.43 4.72
CA TYR A 105 -18.40 13.16 4.04
C TYR A 105 -17.76 13.36 2.67
N GLN A 106 -16.68 14.15 2.63
CA GLN A 106 -15.97 14.49 1.40
C GLN A 106 -15.47 13.26 0.61
N MET A 107 -15.14 12.15 1.28
CA MET A 107 -14.69 10.93 0.61
C MET A 107 -15.82 10.26 -0.20
N ASN A 108 -17.10 10.42 0.18
CA ASN A 108 -18.23 9.97 -0.64
C ASN A 108 -18.33 10.75 -1.96
N LEU A 109 -18.10 12.07 -1.92
CA LEU A 109 -18.07 12.89 -3.13
C LEU A 109 -16.89 12.51 -4.04
N LEU A 110 -15.69 12.34 -3.46
CA LEU A 110 -14.51 11.88 -4.20
C LEU A 110 -14.74 10.48 -4.82
N TYR A 111 -15.32 9.55 -4.05
CA TYR A 111 -15.61 8.20 -4.54
C TYR A 111 -16.67 8.18 -5.65
N ARG A 112 -17.69 9.05 -5.57
CA ARG A 112 -18.65 9.24 -6.69
C ARG A 112 -17.94 9.68 -7.97
N ASN A 113 -16.97 10.61 -7.85
CA ASN A 113 -16.17 11.04 -8.99
C ASN A 113 -15.29 9.89 -9.52
N SER A 114 -14.73 9.04 -8.66
CA SER A 114 -14.02 7.82 -9.07
C SER A 114 -14.93 6.84 -9.82
N LEU A 115 -16.11 6.49 -9.29
CA LEU A 115 -17.05 5.59 -9.97
C LEU A 115 -17.48 6.13 -11.35
N ALA A 116 -17.68 7.45 -11.46
CA ALA A 116 -17.97 8.10 -12.73
C ALA A 116 -16.76 8.06 -13.70
N ALA A 117 -15.54 8.33 -13.20
CA ALA A 117 -14.31 8.32 -13.99
C ALA A 117 -13.97 6.93 -14.53
N TYR A 118 -14.15 5.88 -13.73
CA TYR A 118 -13.92 4.49 -14.12
C TYR A 118 -15.12 3.87 -14.86
N GLY A 119 -16.26 4.58 -14.94
CA GLY A 119 -17.43 4.17 -15.70
C GLY A 119 -18.17 2.95 -15.15
N THR A 120 -18.03 2.66 -13.85
CA THR A 120 -18.61 1.45 -13.25
C THR A 120 -19.05 1.62 -11.80
N SER A 121 -20.14 0.94 -11.45
CA SER A 121 -20.62 0.73 -10.08
C SER A 121 -20.49 -0.74 -9.65
N THR A 122 -19.81 -1.58 -10.44
CA THR A 122 -19.55 -2.98 -10.14
C THR A 122 -18.14 -3.37 -10.58
N LEU A 123 -17.38 -4.03 -9.70
CA LEU A 123 -16.07 -4.56 -10.04
C LEU A 123 -16.07 -6.07 -9.84
N GLU A 124 -15.85 -6.81 -10.93
CA GLU A 124 -15.50 -8.24 -10.86
C GLU A 124 -13.98 -8.36 -10.82
N LEU A 125 -13.48 -9.28 -10.01
CA LEU A 125 -12.06 -9.56 -9.86
C LEU A 125 -11.83 -11.04 -9.52
N GLU A 126 -10.71 -11.57 -9.97
CA GLU A 126 -10.16 -12.83 -9.49
C GLU A 126 -9.38 -12.57 -8.20
N THR A 127 -9.39 -13.53 -7.29
CA THR A 127 -8.59 -13.57 -6.07
C THR A 127 -7.86 -14.89 -5.93
N ASP A 128 -6.82 -14.92 -5.09
CA ASP A 128 -6.35 -16.16 -4.49
C ASP A 128 -7.38 -16.75 -3.49
N LEU A 129 -7.05 -17.87 -2.85
CA LEU A 129 -7.96 -18.59 -1.97
C LEU A 129 -8.17 -17.95 -0.58
N ASN A 130 -7.34 -16.98 -0.19
CA ASN A 130 -7.60 -16.10 0.97
C ASN A 130 -8.21 -14.74 0.59
N GLY A 131 -8.53 -14.52 -0.68
CA GLY A 131 -9.31 -13.38 -1.15
C GLY A 131 -8.49 -12.18 -1.59
N PHE A 132 -7.15 -12.27 -1.69
CA PHE A 132 -6.36 -11.16 -2.21
C PHE A 132 -6.62 -10.98 -3.70
N PRO A 133 -6.97 -9.76 -4.16
CA PRO A 133 -7.20 -9.49 -5.58
C PRO A 133 -5.95 -9.74 -6.42
N SER A 134 -6.07 -10.61 -7.42
CA SER A 134 -4.99 -10.94 -8.37
C SER A 134 -5.20 -10.30 -9.74
N ASN A 135 -6.45 -10.19 -10.22
CA ASN A 135 -6.74 -9.54 -11.51
C ASN A 135 -8.18 -9.00 -11.59
N PRO A 136 -8.42 -7.70 -11.88
CA PRO A 136 -9.76 -7.20 -12.19
C PRO A 136 -10.24 -7.68 -13.58
N VAL A 137 -11.53 -7.96 -13.68
CA VAL A 137 -12.21 -8.40 -14.92
C VAL A 137 -12.78 -7.18 -15.65
N GLY A 138 -12.67 -7.15 -16.99
CA GLY A 138 -13.27 -6.10 -17.82
C GLY A 138 -12.47 -4.79 -17.89
N VAL A 139 -11.17 -4.83 -17.58
CA VAL A 139 -10.23 -3.69 -17.61
C VAL A 139 -10.33 -2.87 -18.91
N ASP A 140 -10.40 -3.53 -20.07
CA ASP A 140 -10.49 -2.86 -21.38
C ASP A 140 -11.70 -1.92 -21.48
N ARG A 141 -12.83 -2.28 -20.88
CA ARG A 141 -14.05 -1.46 -20.88
C ARG A 141 -13.90 -0.25 -19.98
N ILE A 142 -13.27 -0.42 -18.81
CA ILE A 142 -12.95 0.67 -17.87
C ILE A 142 -11.98 1.64 -18.56
N LEU A 143 -10.89 1.13 -19.15
CA LEU A 143 -9.92 1.94 -19.88
C LEU A 143 -10.53 2.65 -21.10
N ALA A 144 -11.43 2.02 -21.85
CA ALA A 144 -12.13 2.65 -22.96
C ALA A 144 -12.98 3.86 -22.49
N HIS A 145 -13.76 3.68 -21.41
CA HIS A 145 -14.55 4.77 -20.82
C HIS A 145 -13.66 5.89 -20.25
N MET A 146 -12.57 5.54 -19.56
CA MET A 146 -11.60 6.52 -19.07
C MET A 146 -10.96 7.32 -20.22
N ARG A 147 -10.63 6.69 -21.35
CA ARG A 147 -10.11 7.38 -22.54
C ARG A 147 -11.15 8.28 -23.20
N GLU A 148 -12.42 7.87 -23.26
CA GLU A 148 -13.52 8.70 -23.75
C GLU A 148 -13.70 9.97 -22.89
N MET A 149 -13.62 9.83 -21.57
CA MET A 149 -13.63 10.96 -20.63
C MET A 149 -12.35 11.81 -20.71
N ALA A 150 -11.20 11.19 -20.95
CA ALA A 150 -9.93 11.90 -21.11
C ALA A 150 -9.84 12.69 -22.42
N ALA A 151 -10.59 12.30 -23.46
CA ALA A 151 -10.74 13.07 -24.70
C ALA A 151 -11.74 14.22 -24.52
N ASN A 152 -12.86 13.94 -23.85
CA ASN A 152 -13.96 14.88 -23.61
C ASN A 152 -13.88 15.46 -22.19
N GLY A 153 -13.12 16.54 -22.04
CA GLY A 153 -13.01 17.30 -20.80
C GLY A 153 -14.36 17.84 -20.29
N PRO A 154 -14.39 18.40 -19.06
CA PRO A 154 -15.64 18.77 -18.38
C PRO A 154 -16.57 19.63 -19.26
N GLY A 155 -17.78 19.15 -19.49
CA GLY A 155 -18.76 19.81 -20.36
C GLY A 155 -18.65 19.50 -21.86
N GLY A 156 -17.82 18.54 -22.26
CA GLY A 156 -17.67 18.09 -23.66
C GLY A 156 -16.67 18.90 -24.49
N ALA A 157 -15.82 19.71 -23.86
CA ALA A 157 -14.72 20.40 -24.52
C ALA A 157 -13.53 19.46 -24.70
N ALA A 158 -12.81 19.53 -25.82
CA ALA A 158 -11.61 18.73 -26.04
C ALA A 158 -10.55 19.03 -24.95
N ALA A 159 -10.09 17.99 -24.26
CA ALA A 159 -9.08 18.14 -23.21
C ALA A 159 -7.65 18.24 -23.80
N PRO A 160 -6.68 18.82 -23.07
CA PRO A 160 -5.28 18.76 -23.45
C PRO A 160 -4.77 17.30 -23.55
N PRO A 161 -3.82 16.99 -24.46
CA PRO A 161 -3.21 15.66 -24.54
C PRO A 161 -2.55 15.22 -23.24
N ASP A 162 -1.83 16.14 -22.58
CA ASP A 162 -1.21 15.91 -21.27
C ASP A 162 -2.17 16.30 -20.14
N ASN A 163 -3.23 15.50 -19.96
CA ASN A 163 -4.11 15.60 -18.82
C ASN A 163 -3.85 14.51 -17.78
N GLY A 164 -4.21 14.78 -16.52
CA GLY A 164 -3.96 13.87 -15.40
C GLY A 164 -4.65 12.50 -15.53
N VAL A 165 -5.74 12.40 -16.30
CA VAL A 165 -6.45 11.15 -16.54
C VAL A 165 -5.64 10.22 -17.45
N ASN A 166 -4.99 10.75 -18.50
CA ASN A 166 -4.05 9.99 -19.32
C ASN A 166 -2.87 9.43 -18.51
N GLY A 167 -2.39 10.18 -17.51
CA GLY A 167 -1.39 9.69 -16.55
C GLY A 167 -1.89 8.58 -15.62
N ILE A 168 -3.19 8.53 -15.31
CA ILE A 168 -3.81 7.43 -14.55
C ILE A 168 -4.03 6.20 -15.45
N ILE A 169 -4.54 6.41 -16.67
CA ILE A 169 -4.72 5.37 -17.70
C ILE A 169 -3.40 4.62 -17.93
N GLY A 170 -2.31 5.35 -18.22
CA GLY A 170 -1.00 4.74 -18.47
C GLY A 170 -0.41 3.98 -17.28
N LYS A 171 -0.86 4.24 -16.04
CA LYS A 171 -0.52 3.47 -14.84
C LYS A 171 -1.39 2.22 -14.69
N ILE A 172 -2.71 2.31 -14.95
CA ILE A 172 -3.61 1.15 -14.93
C ILE A 172 -3.21 0.14 -16.02
N GLU A 173 -2.75 0.60 -17.18
CA GLU A 173 -2.19 -0.25 -18.25
C GLU A 173 -0.92 -1.00 -17.82
N GLN A 174 -0.16 -0.48 -16.85
CA GLN A 174 1.02 -1.14 -16.29
C GLN A 174 0.66 -2.08 -15.13
N ASN A 175 -0.33 -1.68 -14.33
CA ASN A 175 -0.81 -2.44 -13.19
C ASN A 175 -2.34 -2.29 -13.05
N PRO A 176 -3.14 -3.23 -13.59
CA PRO A 176 -4.59 -3.20 -13.50
C PRO A 176 -5.13 -3.22 -12.06
N LEU A 177 -4.38 -3.77 -11.09
CA LEU A 177 -4.81 -3.80 -9.68
C LEU A 177 -4.97 -2.40 -9.06
N LEU A 178 -4.44 -1.35 -9.69
CA LEU A 178 -4.73 0.04 -9.31
C LEU A 178 -6.22 0.40 -9.43
N ILE A 179 -7.00 -0.31 -10.27
CA ILE A 179 -8.47 -0.23 -10.27
C ILE A 179 -9.03 -0.73 -8.93
N VAL A 180 -8.51 -1.85 -8.42
CA VAL A 180 -8.96 -2.41 -7.14
C VAL A 180 -8.56 -1.51 -5.98
N THR A 181 -7.33 -1.00 -5.94
CA THR A 181 -6.90 -0.03 -4.91
C THR A 181 -7.73 1.26 -4.91
N ALA A 182 -8.18 1.73 -6.08
CA ALA A 182 -9.00 2.93 -6.21
C ALA A 182 -10.49 2.71 -5.89
N LEU A 183 -11.06 1.56 -6.26
CA LEU A 183 -12.49 1.30 -6.18
C LEU A 183 -12.92 0.42 -5.01
N VAL A 184 -12.09 -0.55 -4.61
CA VAL A 184 -12.39 -1.56 -3.58
C VAL A 184 -11.15 -1.94 -2.74
N PRO A 185 -10.46 -0.98 -2.09
CA PRO A 185 -9.34 -1.29 -1.20
C PRO A 185 -9.75 -2.19 0.00
N GLU A 186 -11.05 -2.25 0.33
CA GLU A 186 -11.63 -3.16 1.32
C GLU A 186 -11.29 -4.63 1.05
N ALA A 187 -11.20 -5.03 -0.23
CA ALA A 187 -10.89 -6.41 -0.61
C ALA A 187 -9.51 -6.84 -0.09
N GLN A 188 -8.50 -5.95 -0.20
CA GLN A 188 -7.14 -6.20 0.31
C GLN A 188 -7.09 -6.21 1.84
N LEU A 189 -7.84 -5.32 2.51
CA LEU A 189 -7.91 -5.30 3.98
C LEU A 189 -8.57 -6.56 4.54
N LEU A 190 -9.72 -6.98 4.00
CA LEU A 190 -10.39 -8.21 4.42
C LEU A 190 -9.52 -9.44 4.15
N ALA A 191 -8.91 -9.54 2.95
CA ALA A 191 -8.02 -10.64 2.59
C ALA A 191 -6.80 -10.76 3.51
N THR A 192 -6.30 -9.64 4.06
CA THR A 192 -5.22 -9.64 5.05
C THR A 192 -5.61 -10.48 6.27
N GLY A 193 -6.85 -10.36 6.76
CA GLY A 193 -7.34 -11.08 7.94
C GLY A 193 -7.78 -12.52 7.67
N GLN A 194 -7.54 -13.06 6.46
CA GLN A 194 -8.02 -14.36 6.01
C GLN A 194 -6.84 -15.28 5.67
N PHE A 195 -6.93 -16.54 6.10
CA PHE A 195 -5.92 -17.56 5.81
C PHE A 195 -6.38 -18.46 4.66
N TYR A 196 -5.45 -18.96 3.83
CA TYR A 196 -5.80 -19.93 2.79
C TYR A 196 -6.13 -21.30 3.41
N GLN A 197 -5.33 -21.73 4.40
CA GLN A 197 -5.46 -23.00 5.10
C GLN A 197 -5.70 -22.76 6.59
N ASP A 198 -6.14 -23.80 7.28
CA ASP A 198 -6.31 -23.78 8.74
C ASP A 198 -5.01 -23.38 9.44
N GLN A 199 -5.06 -22.32 10.23
CA GLN A 199 -3.93 -21.79 10.99
C GLN A 199 -4.13 -22.09 12.47
N LEU A 200 -3.23 -22.88 13.07
CA LEU A 200 -3.19 -23.09 14.52
C LEU A 200 -2.46 -21.91 15.18
N MET A 201 -3.13 -21.20 16.09
CA MET A 201 -2.57 -20.05 16.81
C MET A 201 -2.75 -20.21 18.33
N GLN A 202 -1.79 -19.70 19.10
CA GLN A 202 -1.88 -19.67 20.56
C GLN A 202 -2.36 -18.30 21.06
N ILE A 203 -3.31 -18.28 22.00
CA ILE A 203 -3.88 -17.03 22.52
C ILE A 203 -2.81 -16.24 23.29
N GLY A 204 -2.61 -14.98 22.90
CA GLY A 204 -1.62 -14.07 23.48
C GLY A 204 -0.18 -14.33 23.03
N GLN A 205 0.08 -15.34 22.21
CA GLN A 205 1.40 -15.55 21.60
C GLN A 205 1.55 -14.69 20.35
N ALA A 206 2.66 -13.96 20.27
CA ALA A 206 3.02 -13.15 19.11
C ALA A 206 3.82 -13.98 18.09
N GLU A 207 3.41 -13.93 16.83
CA GLU A 207 4.07 -14.56 15.69
C GLU A 207 4.58 -13.46 14.73
N ALA A 208 5.89 -13.42 14.49
CA ALA A 208 6.51 -12.42 13.63
C ALA A 208 6.81 -13.01 12.24
N ALA A 209 6.42 -12.28 11.19
CA ALA A 209 6.75 -12.58 9.81
C ALA A 209 7.38 -11.35 9.14
N SER A 210 8.53 -11.52 8.49
CA SER A 210 9.18 -10.45 7.73
C SER A 210 8.95 -10.64 6.22
N ARG A 211 8.75 -9.54 5.52
CA ARG A 211 8.65 -9.46 4.05
C ARG A 211 9.40 -8.24 3.53
N THR A 212 9.42 -8.10 2.21
CA THR A 212 9.90 -6.90 1.53
C THR A 212 8.77 -6.35 0.66
N GLU A 213 8.55 -5.04 0.70
CA GLU A 213 7.59 -4.33 -0.15
C GLU A 213 8.34 -3.37 -1.08
N ASP A 214 7.91 -3.24 -2.33
CA ASP A 214 8.44 -2.22 -3.22
C ASP A 214 7.74 -0.87 -3.00
N TYR A 215 8.54 0.17 -2.80
CA TYR A 215 8.11 1.55 -2.82
C TYR A 215 8.97 2.32 -3.83
N ASN A 216 8.39 2.65 -4.99
CA ASN A 216 9.08 3.41 -6.05
C ASN A 216 10.41 2.76 -6.50
N GLY A 217 10.47 1.43 -6.64
CA GLY A 217 11.69 0.69 -6.97
C GLY A 217 12.65 0.46 -5.79
N VAL A 218 12.30 0.93 -4.58
CA VAL A 218 13.06 0.68 -3.35
C VAL A 218 12.38 -0.41 -2.54
N ASN A 219 13.10 -1.51 -2.39
CA ASN A 219 12.74 -2.62 -1.52
C ASN A 219 12.84 -2.19 -0.03
N VAL A 220 11.69 -2.09 0.64
CA VAL A 220 11.54 -1.75 2.06
C VAL A 220 11.21 -3.03 2.85
N PRO A 221 12.10 -3.48 3.75
CA PRO A 221 11.76 -4.54 4.71
C PRO A 221 10.60 -4.13 5.63
N VAL A 222 9.68 -5.07 5.86
CA VAL A 222 8.52 -4.91 6.74
C VAL A 222 8.42 -6.12 7.65
N THR A 223 8.23 -5.91 8.95
CA THR A 223 7.95 -6.97 9.92
C THR A 223 6.52 -6.82 10.43
N SER A 224 5.71 -7.85 10.24
CA SER A 224 4.36 -7.97 10.79
C SER A 224 4.38 -8.87 12.01
N THR A 225 3.86 -8.38 13.13
CA THR A 225 3.63 -9.17 14.34
C THR A 225 2.13 -9.45 14.45
N TRP A 226 1.78 -10.73 14.34
CA TRP A 226 0.42 -11.26 14.50
C TRP A 226 0.20 -11.73 15.93
N THR A 227 -1.00 -11.59 16.46
CA THR A 227 -1.38 -12.14 17.78
C THR A 227 -2.85 -12.54 17.76
N LEU A 228 -3.18 -13.74 18.22
CA LEU A 228 -4.55 -14.13 18.55
C LEU A 228 -4.89 -13.55 19.93
N GLU A 229 -5.75 -12.54 19.99
CA GLU A 229 -6.07 -11.86 21.26
C GLU A 229 -7.09 -12.62 22.10
N SER A 230 -8.13 -13.19 21.46
CA SER A 230 -9.23 -13.87 22.15
C SER A 230 -10.11 -14.68 21.19
N THR A 231 -10.98 -15.52 21.75
CA THR A 231 -12.07 -16.20 21.05
C THR A 231 -13.40 -15.99 21.78
N ASP A 232 -14.50 -15.97 21.04
CA ASP A 232 -15.87 -16.03 21.56
C ASP A 232 -16.54 -17.29 21.00
N ALA A 233 -16.78 -18.26 21.90
CA ALA A 233 -17.41 -19.53 21.57
C ALA A 233 -18.92 -19.40 21.24
N THR A 234 -19.58 -18.32 21.68
CA THR A 234 -21.02 -18.09 21.47
C THR A 234 -21.28 -17.59 20.06
N SER A 235 -20.48 -16.63 19.58
CA SER A 235 -20.54 -16.15 18.19
C SER A 235 -19.64 -16.89 17.23
N ARG A 236 -18.83 -17.84 17.73
CA ARG A 236 -17.85 -18.61 16.96
C ARG A 236 -16.93 -17.68 16.17
N THR A 237 -16.26 -16.78 16.88
CA THR A 237 -15.34 -15.80 16.30
C THR A 237 -14.02 -15.73 17.05
N ALA A 238 -12.93 -15.42 16.35
CA ALA A 238 -11.63 -15.08 16.92
C ALA A 238 -11.30 -13.60 16.69
N THR A 239 -10.58 -12.97 17.63
CA THR A 239 -10.05 -11.62 17.46
C THR A 239 -8.54 -11.69 17.24
N LEU A 240 -8.07 -11.22 16.09
CA LEU A 240 -6.66 -11.14 15.74
C LEU A 240 -6.20 -9.67 15.78
N SER A 241 -4.93 -9.44 16.09
CA SER A 241 -4.28 -8.15 15.86
C SER A 241 -2.96 -8.30 15.09
N VAL A 242 -2.65 -7.25 14.34
CA VAL A 242 -1.45 -7.13 13.50
C VAL A 242 -0.84 -5.77 13.74
N SER A 243 0.46 -5.72 14.00
CA SER A 243 1.26 -4.49 13.94
C SER A 243 2.36 -4.64 12.90
N GLU A 244 2.55 -3.65 12.04
CA GLU A 244 3.57 -3.68 11.00
C GLU A 244 4.56 -2.51 11.16
N GLU A 245 5.84 -2.87 11.22
CA GLU A 245 6.98 -1.97 11.33
C GLU A 245 7.77 -1.99 10.01
N PHE A 246 8.08 -0.80 9.48
CA PHE A 246 8.74 -0.60 8.20
C PHE A 246 10.17 -0.10 8.44
N ASP A 247 11.16 -0.63 7.72
CA ASP A 247 12.54 -0.14 7.85
C ASP A 247 12.64 1.35 7.50
N PRO A 248 12.97 2.23 8.47
CA PRO A 248 12.87 3.67 8.28
C PRO A 248 13.91 4.20 7.29
N ALA A 249 15.05 3.51 7.09
CA ALA A 249 16.10 3.93 6.18
C ALA A 249 15.76 3.62 4.71
N ALA A 250 15.26 2.41 4.42
CA ALA A 250 14.73 2.05 3.12
C ALA A 250 13.48 2.86 2.79
N LEU A 251 12.56 3.04 3.74
CA LEU A 251 11.37 3.87 3.54
C LEU A 251 11.75 5.32 3.25
N SER A 252 12.70 5.91 3.98
CA SER A 252 13.17 7.29 3.70
C SER A 252 13.73 7.41 2.27
N ARG A 253 14.59 6.46 1.85
CA ARG A 253 15.11 6.41 0.47
C ARG A 253 14.01 6.31 -0.58
N SER A 254 13.00 5.47 -0.35
CA SER A 254 11.84 5.31 -1.26
C SER A 254 11.05 6.60 -1.49
N GLN A 255 11.11 7.54 -0.54
CA GLN A 255 10.39 8.82 -0.57
C GLN A 255 11.28 10.02 -0.93
N GLU A 256 12.56 9.82 -1.27
CA GLU A 256 13.46 10.90 -1.68
C GLU A 256 12.93 11.70 -2.88
N PRO A 257 12.41 11.10 -3.97
CA PRO A 257 11.88 11.86 -5.10
C PRO A 257 10.64 12.69 -4.75
N ALA A 258 9.74 12.14 -3.93
CA ALA A 258 8.54 12.82 -3.46
C ALA A 258 8.88 13.98 -2.50
N THR A 259 9.82 13.75 -1.58
CA THR A 259 10.34 14.76 -0.65
C THR A 259 11.03 15.90 -1.40
N ALA A 260 11.87 15.59 -2.39
CA ALA A 260 12.53 16.60 -3.22
C ALA A 260 11.51 17.45 -3.99
N LYS A 261 10.47 16.83 -4.57
CA LYS A 261 9.38 17.54 -5.24
C LYS A 261 8.59 18.44 -4.29
N MET A 262 8.32 18.00 -3.06
CA MET A 262 7.68 18.81 -2.03
C MET A 262 8.56 20.02 -1.65
N MET A 263 9.84 19.80 -1.35
CA MET A 263 10.79 20.87 -1.06
C MET A 263 10.89 21.90 -2.20
N ALA A 264 10.90 21.46 -3.45
CA ALA A 264 10.94 22.33 -4.62
C ALA A 264 9.67 23.20 -4.79
N ALA A 265 8.53 22.80 -4.21
CA ALA A 265 7.30 23.60 -4.20
C ALA A 265 7.32 24.74 -3.16
N PHE A 266 8.20 24.68 -2.15
CA PHE A 266 8.30 25.69 -1.08
C PHE A 266 9.73 26.24 -0.90
N PRO A 267 10.37 26.77 -1.98
CA PRO A 267 11.79 27.10 -1.96
C PRO A 267 12.18 28.13 -0.89
N GLU A 268 11.36 29.17 -0.67
CA GLU A 268 11.63 30.18 0.36
C GLU A 268 11.51 29.62 1.78
N ARG A 269 10.60 28.65 2.00
CA ARG A 269 10.46 28.01 3.31
C ARG A 269 11.64 27.07 3.57
N VAL A 270 12.08 26.32 2.55
CA VAL A 270 13.26 25.44 2.62
C VAL A 270 14.55 26.21 2.95
N LYS A 271 14.76 27.42 2.40
CA LYS A 271 15.92 28.27 2.73
C LYS A 271 16.02 28.64 4.21
N ASN A 272 14.89 28.71 4.90
CA ASN A 272 14.79 29.12 6.30
C ASN A 272 14.80 27.94 7.28
N LEU A 273 14.92 26.70 6.80
CA LEU A 273 14.96 25.52 7.67
C LEU A 273 16.30 25.33 8.36
N THR A 274 16.26 24.95 9.64
CA THR A 274 17.45 24.47 10.35
C THR A 274 17.89 23.10 9.80
N ALA A 275 19.14 22.72 10.06
CA ALA A 275 19.65 21.39 9.68
C ALA A 275 18.81 20.24 10.29
N GLU A 276 18.29 20.43 11.50
CA GLU A 276 17.42 19.45 12.18
C GLU A 276 16.04 19.35 11.51
N GLN A 277 15.42 20.49 11.16
CA GLN A 277 14.17 20.52 10.39
C GLN A 277 14.33 19.85 9.02
N LEU A 278 15.43 20.16 8.32
CA LEU A 278 15.78 19.56 7.04
C LEU A 278 16.04 18.05 7.13
N ALA A 279 16.67 17.58 8.22
CA ALA A 279 16.83 16.16 8.50
C ALA A 279 15.49 15.50 8.89
N SER A 280 14.59 16.23 9.54
CA SER A 280 13.27 15.73 9.90
C SER A 280 12.39 15.46 8.68
N ILE A 281 12.27 16.42 7.75
CA ILE A 281 11.45 16.25 6.54
C ILE A 281 11.97 15.16 5.57
N LYS A 282 13.25 14.81 5.66
CA LYS A 282 13.86 13.73 4.87
C LYS A 282 13.64 12.34 5.46
N ARG A 283 13.20 12.23 6.72
CA ARG A 283 12.81 10.94 7.30
C ARG A 283 11.39 10.61 6.87
N ALA A 284 11.21 9.39 6.38
CA ALA A 284 9.90 8.79 6.23
C ALA A 284 9.65 7.77 7.35
N GLY A 285 8.44 7.79 7.90
CA GLY A 285 7.93 6.80 8.83
C GLY A 285 6.60 6.26 8.35
N LYS A 286 6.37 4.97 8.57
CA LYS A 286 5.07 4.32 8.39
C LYS A 286 4.85 3.35 9.55
N THR A 287 3.64 3.36 10.11
CA THR A 287 3.15 2.32 10.99
C THR A 287 1.78 1.89 10.52
N ARG A 288 1.49 0.60 10.64
CA ARG A 288 0.16 0.04 10.36
C ARG A 288 -0.24 -0.85 11.53
N SER A 289 -1.47 -0.69 11.99
CA SER A 289 -2.05 -1.50 13.06
C SER A 289 -3.45 -1.90 12.66
N VAL A 290 -3.72 -3.20 12.70
CA VAL A 290 -5.00 -3.77 12.28
C VAL A 290 -5.54 -4.70 13.35
N LYS A 291 -6.85 -4.68 13.57
CA LYS A 291 -7.57 -5.72 14.29
C LYS A 291 -8.60 -6.36 13.38
N PHE A 292 -8.74 -7.67 13.46
CA PHE A 292 -9.73 -8.45 12.74
C PHE A 292 -10.60 -9.22 13.71
N VAL A 293 -11.90 -9.34 13.39
CA VAL A 293 -12.75 -10.41 13.90
C VAL A 293 -12.93 -11.39 12.75
N VAL A 294 -12.55 -12.64 12.98
CA VAL A 294 -12.60 -13.73 12.01
C VAL A 294 -13.64 -14.75 12.44
N SER A 295 -14.44 -15.23 11.49
CA SER A 295 -15.41 -16.30 11.65
C SER A 295 -14.72 -17.66 11.80
N LEU A 296 -15.06 -18.40 12.86
CA LEU A 296 -14.62 -19.79 13.09
C LEU A 296 -15.53 -20.82 12.39
N ASP A 297 -16.42 -20.38 11.51
CA ASP A 297 -17.25 -21.24 10.65
C ASP A 297 -16.71 -21.36 9.23
N ASP A 298 -16.12 -20.29 8.68
CA ASP A 298 -15.73 -20.19 7.27
C ASP A 298 -14.45 -19.36 7.01
N GLY A 299 -13.72 -18.98 8.07
CA GLY A 299 -12.48 -18.20 7.96
C GLY A 299 -12.66 -16.77 7.45
N SER A 300 -13.90 -16.29 7.26
CA SER A 300 -14.18 -14.93 6.80
C SER A 300 -13.69 -13.88 7.79
N ALA A 301 -13.03 -12.82 7.30
CA ALA A 301 -12.92 -11.58 8.05
C ALA A 301 -14.31 -10.89 8.09
N VAL A 302 -14.91 -10.80 9.27
CA VAL A 302 -16.28 -10.27 9.45
C VAL A 302 -16.30 -8.85 10.04
N GLU A 303 -15.22 -8.44 10.70
CA GLU A 303 -14.99 -7.07 11.12
C GLU A 303 -13.49 -6.75 11.02
N ALA A 304 -13.15 -5.52 10.64
CA ALA A 304 -11.76 -5.05 10.61
C ALA A 304 -11.69 -3.58 11.06
N THR A 305 -10.69 -3.25 11.90
CA THR A 305 -10.29 -1.87 12.18
C THR A 305 -8.82 -1.71 11.83
N GLU A 306 -8.51 -0.81 10.90
CA GLU A 306 -7.16 -0.47 10.48
C GLU A 306 -6.85 0.99 10.80
N ILE A 307 -5.63 1.23 11.30
CA ILE A 307 -5.03 2.55 11.45
C ILE A 307 -3.66 2.51 10.74
N VAL A 308 -3.45 3.41 9.78
CA VAL A 308 -2.14 3.61 9.14
C VAL A 308 -1.70 5.04 9.40
N SER A 309 -0.52 5.23 9.98
CA SER A 309 0.14 6.54 10.09
C SER A 309 1.33 6.60 9.15
N VAL A 310 1.46 7.68 8.39
CA VAL A 310 2.58 7.98 7.50
C VAL A 310 3.10 9.37 7.81
N THR A 311 4.41 9.52 7.90
CA THR A 311 5.11 10.81 7.95
C THR A 311 6.17 10.82 6.87
N THR A 312 6.23 11.86 6.05
CA THR A 312 7.30 12.04 5.04
C THR A 312 7.24 13.45 4.47
N GLY A 313 8.36 14.01 4.00
CA GLY A 313 8.38 15.28 3.27
C GLY A 313 7.75 16.46 4.01
N GLY A 314 7.74 16.47 5.35
CA GLY A 314 7.08 17.50 6.15
C GLY A 314 5.55 17.43 6.20
N PHE A 315 4.92 16.35 5.75
CA PHE A 315 3.50 16.09 6.01
C PHE A 315 3.31 14.85 6.89
N ALA A 316 2.21 14.84 7.64
CA ALA A 316 1.69 13.69 8.36
C ALA A 316 0.32 13.30 7.81
N LEU A 317 0.05 12.01 7.74
CA LEU A 317 -1.18 11.42 7.27
C LEU A 317 -1.56 10.29 8.22
N ARG A 318 -2.80 10.26 8.71
CA ARG A 318 -3.35 9.13 9.44
C ARG A 318 -4.68 8.72 8.82
N THR A 319 -4.76 7.48 8.38
CA THR A 319 -5.98 6.88 7.84
C THR A 319 -6.57 5.91 8.85
N TYR A 320 -7.89 5.91 8.92
CA TYR A 320 -8.70 5.03 9.73
C TYR A 320 -9.70 4.34 8.82
N THR A 321 -9.74 3.01 8.86
CA THR A 321 -10.74 2.20 8.15
C THR A 321 -11.42 1.29 9.17
N HIS A 322 -12.75 1.27 9.17
CA HIS A 322 -13.55 0.23 9.82
C HIS A 322 -14.42 -0.45 8.77
N ILE A 323 -14.47 -1.78 8.80
CA ILE A 323 -15.32 -2.61 7.96
C ILE A 323 -16.09 -3.55 8.89
N LEU A 324 -17.41 -3.66 8.71
CA LEU A 324 -18.27 -4.60 9.40
C LEU A 324 -19.19 -5.30 8.39
N ARG A 325 -19.21 -6.63 8.39
CA ARG A 325 -20.20 -7.42 7.63
C ARG A 325 -21.58 -7.23 8.28
N GLU A 326 -22.56 -6.78 7.51
CA GLU A 326 -23.85 -6.27 8.03
C GLU A 326 -24.71 -7.31 8.78
N ASP A 327 -24.41 -8.60 8.61
CA ASP A 327 -25.05 -9.72 9.31
C ASP A 327 -24.41 -10.07 10.67
N MET A 328 -23.36 -9.35 11.08
CA MET A 328 -22.62 -9.57 12.33
C MET A 328 -22.71 -8.35 13.26
N PRO A 329 -22.73 -8.55 14.60
CA PRO A 329 -22.65 -7.46 15.55
C PRO A 329 -21.22 -6.89 15.61
N ALA A 330 -21.10 -5.56 15.69
CA ALA A 330 -19.81 -4.89 15.92
C ALA A 330 -19.21 -5.26 17.29
N ARG A 331 -17.89 -5.49 17.30
CA ARG A 331 -17.10 -5.91 18.48
C ARG A 331 -15.84 -5.08 18.66
N LEU A 332 -15.28 -4.54 17.58
CA LEU A 332 -14.10 -3.69 17.64
C LEU A 332 -14.47 -2.26 18.08
N PRO A 333 -13.64 -1.59 18.89
CA PRO A 333 -13.86 -0.19 19.23
C PRO A 333 -13.70 0.68 17.99
N LEU A 334 -14.71 1.51 17.71
CA LEU A 334 -14.66 2.50 16.63
C LEU A 334 -13.76 3.69 17.04
N PRO A 335 -12.75 4.06 16.23
CA PRO A 335 -12.05 5.32 16.39
C PRO A 335 -13.01 6.52 16.42
N ALA A 336 -12.83 7.42 17.39
CA ALA A 336 -13.75 8.54 17.62
C ALA A 336 -13.92 9.45 16.39
N VAL A 337 -12.89 9.61 15.56
CA VAL A 337 -12.92 10.40 14.31
C VAL A 337 -13.98 9.89 13.32
N LEU A 338 -14.25 8.57 13.28
CA LEU A 338 -15.28 8.00 12.40
C LEU A 338 -16.69 8.42 12.81
N THR A 339 -16.94 8.61 14.12
CA THR A 339 -18.28 8.80 14.69
C THR A 339 -18.54 10.20 15.26
N ALA A 340 -17.53 11.07 15.32
CA ALA A 340 -17.64 12.41 15.88
C ALA A 340 -18.68 13.28 15.14
N LYS A 341 -19.57 13.95 15.88
CA LYS A 341 -20.57 14.86 15.27
C LYS A 341 -19.96 16.09 14.61
N VAL A 342 -18.80 16.52 15.11
CA VAL A 342 -18.03 17.65 14.60
C VAL A 342 -16.62 17.16 14.36
N LEU A 343 -16.09 17.42 13.16
CA LEU A 343 -14.69 17.15 12.86
C LEU A 343 -13.80 18.18 13.57
N GLN A 344 -12.83 17.69 14.32
CA GLN A 344 -11.80 18.52 14.93
C GLN A 344 -10.60 18.64 13.98
N THR A 345 -9.77 19.66 14.21
CA THR A 345 -8.45 19.77 13.58
C THR A 345 -7.63 18.50 13.92
N PRO A 346 -6.97 17.85 12.95
CA PRO A 346 -6.11 16.70 13.18
C PRO A 346 -5.09 16.91 14.31
N ASP A 347 -5.12 16.04 15.32
CA ASP A 347 -4.04 15.94 16.31
C ASP A 347 -2.97 14.97 15.80
N LEU A 348 -2.21 15.47 14.81
CA LEU A 348 -1.05 14.82 14.22
C LEU A 348 0.26 15.45 14.70
N HIS A 349 0.19 16.28 15.75
CA HIS A 349 1.32 17.06 16.24
C HIS A 349 2.52 16.17 16.63
N VAL A 350 3.53 16.16 15.77
CA VAL A 350 4.91 15.91 16.17
C VAL A 350 5.33 17.05 17.10
N GLU A 351 6.11 16.76 18.15
CA GLU A 351 6.51 17.75 19.16
C GLU A 351 6.91 19.10 18.56
N PRO A 352 6.47 20.23 19.15
CA PRO A 352 6.82 21.54 18.63
C PRO A 352 8.34 21.68 18.62
N LEU A 353 8.88 21.89 17.41
CA LEU A 353 10.26 22.34 17.22
C LEU A 353 10.53 23.48 18.21
N PRO A 354 11.63 23.42 19.00
CA PRO A 354 11.82 24.30 20.13
C PRO A 354 11.71 25.75 19.68
N SER A 355 10.68 26.46 20.19
CA SER A 355 10.45 27.85 19.84
C SER A 355 11.66 28.68 20.21
N ALA A 356 12.44 29.08 19.20
CA ALA A 356 13.35 30.20 19.32
C ALA A 356 12.50 31.40 19.73
N LYS A 357 12.69 31.85 20.98
CA LYS A 357 11.88 32.92 21.58
C LYS A 357 11.86 34.12 20.65
N ALA A 358 10.66 34.64 20.40
CA ALA A 358 10.53 35.96 19.82
C ALA A 358 11.13 37.02 20.76
N GLU A 359 12.02 37.86 20.23
CA GLU A 359 12.17 39.24 20.66
C GLU A 359 11.87 40.17 19.47
N PRO A 360 11.42 41.42 19.70
CA PRO A 360 10.58 42.12 18.73
C PRO A 360 11.31 43.20 17.91
N GLY A 361 10.75 43.49 16.73
CA GLY A 361 11.10 44.63 15.88
C GLY A 361 11.83 44.23 14.58
N ILE A 362 11.68 44.93 13.46
CA ILE A 362 10.99 46.21 13.21
C ILE A 362 10.24 46.13 11.87
N LEU A 363 8.93 46.35 11.89
CA LEU A 363 8.16 46.76 10.69
C LEU A 363 8.21 48.29 10.62
N ASP A 364 9.21 48.85 9.93
CA ASP A 364 9.18 50.19 9.31
C ASP A 364 10.54 50.54 8.67
N GLU A 365 10.81 49.99 7.48
CA GLU A 365 11.50 50.75 6.42
C GLU A 365 10.80 50.44 5.08
N LEU A 366 9.65 51.11 4.90
CA LEU A 366 8.90 51.13 3.65
C LEU A 366 9.67 51.83 2.52
N SER A 367 9.40 51.39 1.28
CA SER A 367 9.78 52.04 0.01
C SER A 367 11.24 51.83 -0.42
N THR A 368 11.55 51.21 -1.56
CA THR A 368 11.05 51.57 -2.90
C THR A 368 11.13 50.43 -3.94
N ARG A 369 10.21 50.42 -4.90
CA ARG A 369 10.32 49.71 -6.19
C ARG A 369 11.44 50.36 -7.03
N PRO A 370 12.13 49.63 -7.93
CA PRO A 370 11.58 49.50 -9.29
C PRO A 370 11.81 48.13 -9.96
N SER A 371 11.18 47.99 -11.13
CA SER A 371 11.38 46.99 -12.19
C SER A 371 11.23 47.75 -13.53
N PRO A 372 11.58 47.23 -14.72
CA PRO A 372 12.19 45.94 -15.08
C PRO A 372 13.39 46.08 -16.06
N ALA A 373 13.84 44.97 -16.67
CA ALA A 373 14.51 44.99 -17.98
C ALA A 373 14.24 43.68 -18.79
N GLU A 374 13.80 43.87 -20.03
CA GLU A 374 13.73 42.91 -21.16
C GLU A 374 15.16 42.58 -21.67
N SER A 375 15.51 41.60 -22.52
CA SER A 375 14.85 40.49 -23.26
C SER A 375 15.98 39.49 -23.64
N GLN A 376 15.76 38.25 -24.12
CA GLN A 376 15.60 37.91 -25.56
C GLN A 376 15.44 36.38 -25.78
N GLU A 377 14.80 36.01 -26.89
CA GLU A 377 14.81 34.67 -27.50
C GLU A 377 16.01 34.54 -28.49
N THR A 378 16.31 33.48 -29.24
CA THR A 378 15.68 32.17 -29.62
C THR A 378 16.87 31.18 -29.88
N PRO A 379 16.85 30.03 -30.63
CA PRO A 379 15.78 29.26 -31.30
C PRO A 379 15.72 27.75 -30.97
N VAL A 380 14.75 27.07 -31.58
CA VAL A 380 14.57 25.60 -31.64
C VAL A 380 15.51 24.98 -32.68
N ALA A 381 15.91 23.71 -32.48
CA ALA A 381 16.39 22.82 -33.55
C ALA A 381 15.62 21.48 -33.51
N THR A 382 15.26 20.97 -34.68
CA THR A 382 14.43 19.77 -34.90
C THR A 382 15.24 18.70 -35.62
N GLU A 383 14.71 17.46 -35.66
CA GLU A 383 15.09 16.37 -36.59
C GLU A 383 16.46 15.67 -36.35
N ASN A 384 16.67 14.37 -36.61
CA ASN A 384 15.82 13.34 -37.26
C ASN A 384 16.08 11.92 -36.72
N ASP A 385 15.14 11.01 -37.02
CA ASP A 385 15.19 9.56 -36.80
C ASP A 385 16.06 8.82 -37.86
N VAL A 386 16.94 7.92 -37.42
CA VAL A 386 17.41 6.76 -38.20
C VAL A 386 17.64 5.58 -37.25
N GLY A 387 16.88 4.49 -37.43
CA GLY A 387 16.93 3.33 -36.56
C GLY A 387 18.27 2.60 -36.54
N GLU A 388 18.96 2.63 -35.40
CA GLU A 388 20.16 1.82 -35.14
C GLU A 388 19.77 0.35 -34.86
N ALA A 389 20.57 -0.58 -35.41
CA ALA A 389 20.37 -2.01 -35.24
C ALA A 389 20.98 -2.46 -33.91
N ILE A 390 20.17 -2.43 -32.85
CA ILE A 390 20.60 -2.85 -31.50
C ILE A 390 20.90 -4.34 -31.50
N ALA A 391 22.18 -4.69 -31.35
CA ALA A 391 22.63 -6.08 -31.32
C ALA A 391 22.12 -6.82 -30.07
N PRO A 392 21.84 -8.13 -30.15
CA PRO A 392 21.58 -8.96 -28.98
C PRO A 392 22.72 -8.90 -27.96
N VAL A 393 22.39 -8.82 -26.67
CA VAL A 393 23.34 -8.87 -25.56
C VAL A 393 23.19 -10.17 -24.78
N SER A 394 24.31 -10.77 -24.39
CA SER A 394 24.37 -11.89 -23.45
C SER A 394 24.75 -11.36 -22.07
N LEU A 395 24.01 -11.80 -21.04
CA LEU A 395 24.05 -11.31 -19.67
C LEU A 395 24.37 -12.47 -18.74
N GLU A 396 25.40 -12.30 -17.91
CA GLU A 396 25.78 -13.25 -16.88
C GLU A 396 24.97 -13.03 -15.60
N VAL A 397 24.50 -14.13 -15.01
CA VAL A 397 23.72 -14.14 -13.78
C VAL A 397 24.65 -14.28 -12.57
N LYS A 398 24.41 -13.45 -11.55
CA LYS A 398 25.06 -13.48 -10.23
C LYS A 398 24.29 -14.38 -9.25
N SER A 399 22.95 -14.33 -9.29
CA SER A 399 22.06 -15.20 -8.53
C SER A 399 20.70 -15.34 -9.21
N ALA A 400 20.04 -16.47 -9.00
CA ALA A 400 18.68 -16.74 -9.46
C ALA A 400 17.91 -17.48 -8.35
N GLU A 401 16.88 -16.85 -7.79
CA GLU A 401 16.13 -17.35 -6.65
C GLU A 401 14.62 -17.20 -6.87
N VAL A 402 13.87 -18.27 -6.60
CA VAL A 402 12.40 -18.23 -6.60
C VAL A 402 11.95 -17.61 -5.27
N ALA A 403 11.35 -16.42 -5.34
CA ALA A 403 10.77 -15.72 -4.20
C ALA A 403 9.27 -15.46 -4.44
N ARG A 404 8.52 -15.10 -3.41
CA ARG A 404 7.12 -14.69 -3.58
C ARG A 404 7.06 -13.24 -4.08
N SER A 405 6.24 -13.01 -5.11
CA SER A 405 5.86 -11.70 -5.63
C SER A 405 5.12 -10.89 -4.55
N ALA A 406 5.56 -9.66 -4.31
CA ALA A 406 4.95 -8.76 -3.33
C ALA A 406 3.62 -8.14 -3.79
N ILE A 407 3.14 -8.46 -5.00
CA ILE A 407 1.88 -7.94 -5.56
C ILE A 407 0.86 -9.05 -5.81
N SER A 408 1.30 -10.24 -6.26
CA SER A 408 0.39 -11.33 -6.65
C SER A 408 0.45 -12.57 -5.75
N TYR A 409 1.34 -12.62 -4.75
CA TYR A 409 1.66 -13.79 -3.91
C TYR A 409 2.12 -15.06 -4.65
N ASP A 410 2.07 -15.06 -5.99
CA ASP A 410 2.72 -16.06 -6.84
C ASP A 410 4.21 -16.19 -6.56
N ARG A 411 4.76 -17.34 -6.90
CA ARG A 411 6.21 -17.50 -7.04
C ARG A 411 6.68 -16.75 -8.28
N GLY A 412 7.75 -16.00 -8.15
CA GLY A 412 8.47 -15.34 -9.24
C GLY A 412 9.96 -15.65 -9.16
N LEU A 413 10.63 -15.75 -10.30
CA LEU A 413 12.07 -15.95 -10.37
C LEU A 413 12.78 -14.59 -10.39
N ASN A 414 13.42 -14.24 -9.28
CA ASN A 414 14.27 -13.06 -9.15
C ASN A 414 15.68 -13.41 -9.63
N ILE A 415 16.18 -12.64 -10.58
CA ILE A 415 17.50 -12.82 -11.19
C ILE A 415 18.30 -11.54 -10.96
N GLU A 416 19.44 -11.67 -10.30
CA GLU A 416 20.42 -10.59 -10.14
C GLU A 416 21.56 -10.82 -11.15
N LEU A 417 21.90 -9.81 -11.95
CA LEU A 417 23.00 -9.89 -12.92
C LEU A 417 24.36 -9.59 -12.27
N THR A 418 25.46 -9.99 -12.92
CA THR A 418 26.79 -9.49 -12.55
C THR A 418 26.87 -7.97 -12.82
N PRO A 419 27.66 -7.17 -12.08
CA PRO A 419 27.73 -5.72 -12.30
C PRO A 419 28.11 -5.30 -13.72
N GLU A 420 28.94 -6.10 -14.41
CA GLU A 420 29.28 -5.89 -15.82
C GLU A 420 28.07 -6.16 -16.74
N SER A 421 27.30 -7.20 -16.45
CA SER A 421 26.07 -7.54 -17.19
C SER A 421 24.94 -6.56 -16.91
N ALA A 422 24.83 -6.04 -15.69
CA ALA A 422 23.92 -4.95 -15.34
C ALA A 422 24.20 -3.69 -16.17
N ALA A 423 25.48 -3.33 -16.36
CA ALA A 423 25.86 -2.23 -17.25
C ALA A 423 25.49 -2.50 -18.72
N LYS A 424 25.82 -3.69 -19.24
CA LYS A 424 25.42 -4.11 -20.61
C LYS A 424 23.91 -4.09 -20.82
N PHE A 425 23.14 -4.52 -19.81
CA PHE A 425 21.68 -4.56 -19.87
C PHE A 425 21.06 -3.16 -19.79
N ARG A 426 21.58 -2.28 -18.94
CA ARG A 426 21.22 -0.86 -18.91
C ARG A 426 21.46 -0.22 -20.27
N ASP A 427 22.65 -0.38 -20.83
CA ASP A 427 23.04 0.28 -22.08
C ASP A 427 22.19 -0.24 -23.27
N PHE A 428 21.86 -1.54 -23.28
CA PHE A 428 20.90 -2.13 -24.21
C PHE A 428 19.46 -1.59 -24.04
N THR A 429 18.94 -1.54 -22.80
CA THR A 429 17.56 -1.08 -22.53
C THR A 429 17.39 0.43 -22.76
N GLN A 430 18.44 1.22 -22.50
CA GLN A 430 18.54 2.64 -22.87
C GLN A 430 18.46 2.86 -24.39
N ALA A 431 19.11 2.01 -25.18
CA ALA A 431 19.03 2.07 -26.65
C ALA A 431 17.67 1.57 -27.17
N ALA A 432 17.06 0.58 -26.49
CA ALA A 432 15.82 -0.06 -26.91
C ALA A 432 14.53 0.67 -26.49
N LEU A 433 14.62 1.86 -25.88
CA LEU A 433 13.46 2.65 -25.45
C LEU A 433 12.43 2.84 -26.57
N GLY A 434 11.16 2.65 -26.23
CA GLY A 434 10.03 2.71 -27.17
C GLY A 434 9.88 1.47 -28.07
N ARG A 435 10.67 0.41 -27.87
CA ARG A 435 10.65 -0.81 -28.70
C ARG A 435 10.32 -2.06 -27.88
N GLN A 436 9.78 -3.10 -28.54
CA GLN A 436 9.57 -4.41 -27.93
C GLN A 436 10.85 -5.25 -27.99
N THR A 437 11.23 -5.84 -26.86
CA THR A 437 12.38 -6.73 -26.71
C THR A 437 11.90 -8.16 -26.43
N GLN A 438 12.83 -9.12 -26.52
CA GLN A 438 12.66 -10.49 -26.09
C GLN A 438 13.77 -10.82 -25.10
N LEU A 439 13.42 -11.47 -23.99
CA LEU A 439 14.35 -12.07 -23.05
C LEU A 439 14.33 -13.59 -23.23
N LEU A 440 15.51 -14.18 -23.41
CA LEU A 440 15.69 -15.60 -23.71
C LEU A 440 16.56 -16.29 -22.66
N ILE A 441 16.13 -17.48 -22.26
CA ILE A 441 16.90 -18.43 -21.45
C ILE A 441 17.01 -19.71 -22.28
N ASN A 442 18.22 -20.20 -22.54
CA ASN A 442 18.47 -21.39 -23.39
C ASN A 442 17.74 -21.33 -24.75
N ASP A 443 17.86 -20.19 -25.44
CA ASP A 443 17.19 -19.86 -26.72
C ASP A 443 15.64 -19.92 -26.73
N GLN A 444 15.00 -20.13 -25.59
CA GLN A 444 13.55 -19.99 -25.44
C GLN A 444 13.17 -18.58 -24.97
N VAL A 445 12.21 -17.95 -25.64
CA VAL A 445 11.66 -16.65 -25.25
C VAL A 445 10.79 -16.83 -24.01
N VAL A 446 11.20 -16.22 -22.89
CA VAL A 446 10.48 -16.28 -21.60
C VAL A 446 9.73 -14.97 -21.28
N MET A 447 10.04 -13.87 -21.97
CA MET A 447 9.33 -12.59 -21.84
C MET A 447 9.47 -11.74 -23.10
N GLU A 448 8.44 -10.98 -23.47
CA GLU A 448 8.47 -10.02 -24.60
C GLU A 448 8.10 -8.57 -24.20
N PRO A 449 8.86 -7.90 -23.30
CA PRO A 449 8.46 -6.62 -22.74
C PRO A 449 8.66 -5.44 -23.71
N TRP A 450 7.88 -4.38 -23.51
CA TRP A 450 8.11 -3.07 -24.17
C TRP A 450 9.00 -2.21 -23.27
N MET A 451 10.13 -1.74 -23.79
CA MET A 451 11.08 -0.92 -23.03
C MET A 451 10.56 0.52 -22.92
N ARG A 452 10.17 0.92 -21.71
CA ARG A 452 9.64 2.26 -21.40
C ARG A 452 10.67 3.14 -20.66
N GLU A 453 11.55 2.50 -19.90
CA GLU A 453 12.66 3.12 -19.17
C GLU A 453 13.88 2.18 -19.16
N PRO A 454 15.11 2.70 -18.96
CA PRO A 454 16.31 1.89 -18.87
C PRO A 454 16.36 1.13 -17.55
N ILE A 455 16.75 -0.15 -17.58
CA ILE A 455 16.86 -0.96 -16.35
C ILE A 455 18.23 -0.73 -15.72
N MET A 456 18.25 0.02 -14.61
CA MET A 456 19.47 0.58 -14.03
C MET A 456 20.16 -0.32 -13.00
N ASP A 457 19.43 -1.25 -12.37
CA ASP A 457 19.87 -1.99 -11.18
C ASP A 457 20.32 -3.44 -11.47
N GLY A 458 20.20 -3.89 -12.73
CA GLY A 458 20.60 -5.23 -13.15
C GLY A 458 19.73 -6.34 -12.60
N ARG A 459 18.46 -6.06 -12.25
CA ARG A 459 17.50 -7.06 -11.76
C ARG A 459 16.46 -7.40 -12.83
N ILE A 460 16.12 -8.68 -12.91
CA ILE A 460 15.06 -9.20 -13.79
C ILE A 460 14.14 -10.07 -12.92
N VAL A 461 12.82 -9.90 -13.08
CA VAL A 461 11.81 -10.68 -12.37
C VAL A 461 10.92 -11.38 -13.40
N LEU A 462 10.88 -12.71 -13.36
CA LEU A 462 9.92 -13.49 -14.16
C LEU A 462 8.73 -13.88 -13.27
N ALA A 463 7.51 -13.56 -13.70
CA ALA A 463 6.26 -13.87 -13.00
C ALA A 463 5.21 -14.40 -13.98
N GLY A 464 4.27 -15.23 -13.50
CA GLY A 464 3.18 -15.80 -14.31
C GLY A 464 3.44 -17.18 -14.94
N THR A 465 4.46 -17.91 -14.48
CA THR A 465 4.78 -19.29 -14.92
C THR A 465 4.56 -20.27 -13.76
N ASP A 466 4.34 -21.57 -14.04
CA ASP A 466 4.21 -22.61 -12.99
C ASP A 466 5.43 -22.56 -12.04
N GLY A 467 5.18 -22.66 -10.73
CA GLY A 467 6.22 -22.66 -9.71
C GLY A 467 7.29 -23.75 -9.90
N LYS A 468 6.97 -24.88 -10.55
CA LYS A 468 7.94 -25.93 -10.91
C LYS A 468 8.84 -25.51 -12.07
N ASP A 469 8.31 -24.82 -13.07
CA ASP A 469 9.09 -24.30 -14.18
C ASP A 469 10.02 -23.18 -13.72
N LEU A 470 9.56 -22.33 -12.80
CA LEU A 470 10.39 -21.30 -12.15
C LEU A 470 11.53 -21.91 -11.30
N GLU A 471 11.27 -22.99 -10.55
CA GLU A 471 12.32 -23.73 -9.85
C GLU A 471 13.32 -24.37 -10.83
N ALA A 472 12.85 -24.97 -11.93
CA ALA A 472 13.72 -25.54 -12.95
C ALA A 472 14.58 -24.47 -13.66
N MET A 473 14.01 -23.29 -13.97
CA MET A 473 14.75 -22.15 -14.52
C MET A 473 15.78 -21.59 -13.51
N ALA A 474 15.44 -21.54 -12.22
CA ALA A 474 16.36 -21.10 -11.18
C ALA A 474 17.58 -22.03 -11.06
N GLU A 475 17.36 -23.36 -11.04
CA GLU A 475 18.46 -24.33 -11.00
C GLU A 475 19.31 -24.29 -12.28
N GLN A 476 18.72 -24.03 -13.45
CA GLN A 476 19.48 -23.84 -14.69
C GLN A 476 20.36 -22.58 -14.66
N LEU A 477 19.85 -21.46 -14.13
CA LEU A 477 20.59 -20.20 -14.02
C LEU A 477 21.65 -20.21 -12.90
N LYS A 478 21.63 -21.18 -11.98
CA LYS A 478 22.69 -21.41 -10.99
C LYS A 478 23.92 -22.15 -11.55
N VAL A 479 23.85 -22.69 -12.76
CA VAL A 479 24.98 -23.40 -13.39
C VAL A 479 26.05 -22.40 -13.83
N PRO A 480 27.34 -22.58 -13.48
CA PRO A 480 28.42 -21.70 -13.93
C PRO A 480 28.49 -21.60 -15.46
N GLY A 481 28.36 -20.40 -15.99
CA GLY A 481 28.32 -20.13 -17.44
C GLY A 481 26.91 -20.08 -18.06
N ALA A 482 25.85 -20.24 -17.27
CA ALA A 482 24.49 -19.89 -17.72
C ALA A 482 24.40 -18.39 -18.05
N SER A 483 23.77 -18.06 -19.17
CA SER A 483 23.58 -16.67 -19.60
C SER A 483 22.17 -16.44 -20.15
N ILE A 484 21.72 -15.19 -20.02
CA ILE A 484 20.44 -14.70 -20.52
C ILE A 484 20.72 -13.88 -21.76
N VAL A 485 19.99 -14.12 -22.86
CA VAL A 485 20.12 -13.32 -24.07
C VAL A 485 18.96 -12.34 -24.15
N VAL A 486 19.23 -11.06 -24.36
CA VAL A 486 18.22 -10.03 -24.61
C VAL A 486 18.42 -9.48 -26.01
N ARG A 487 17.34 -9.38 -26.78
CA ARG A 487 17.34 -8.87 -28.15
C ARG A 487 16.10 -8.03 -28.44
N LEU A 488 16.11 -7.27 -29.52
CA LEU A 488 14.87 -6.73 -30.08
C LEU A 488 14.00 -7.88 -30.60
N ARG A 489 12.68 -7.70 -30.55
CA ARG A 489 11.75 -8.62 -31.24
C ARG A 489 12.02 -8.58 -32.75
N PRO A 490 12.22 -9.73 -33.42
CA PRO A 490 12.47 -9.80 -34.87
C PRO A 490 11.36 -9.21 -35.74
#